data_AF-A0A183PMH7-F1
#
_entry.id   AF-A0A183PMH7-F1
#
_cell.length_a   1.000
_cell.length_b   1.000
_cell.length_c   1.000
_cell.angle_alpha   90.00
_cell.angle_beta   90.00
_cell.angle_gamma   90.00
#
_symmetry.space_group_name_H-M   'P 1'
#
loop_
_entity.id
_entity.type
_entity.pdbx_description
1 polymer ?
#
loop_
_entity_poly.entity_id
_entity_poly.type
_entity_poly.pdbx_seq_one_letter_code
_entity_poly.pdbx_strand_id
1 'polypeptide(L)' 'MQLYDLDFADDLALLSQMQQQIQENMTNVAATSTAVGLNVHKGKSKILRYNTACINPITLNGEDLEDVKTII' A
#
# COMPACT_ATOMS: atom_id res chain seq x y z
N MET A 1 7.33 3.93 -15.63
CA MET A 1 8.23 4.09 -14.47
C MET A 1 8.62 2.71 -14.00
N GLN A 2 9.90 2.39 -14.08
CA GLN A 2 10.45 1.18 -13.48
C GLN A 2 10.67 1.49 -11.99
N LEU A 3 10.04 0.71 -11.12
CA LEU A 3 10.27 0.75 -9.68
C LEU A 3 11.70 0.23 -9.45
N TYR A 4 12.69 1.11 -9.56
CA TYR A 4 14.08 0.76 -9.28
C TYR A 4 14.24 0.59 -7.77
N ASP A 5 14.79 -0.57 -7.43
CA ASP A 5 15.49 -0.88 -6.19
C ASP A 5 14.62 -0.95 -4.92
N LEU A 6 13.58 -1.76 -4.99
CA LEU A 6 12.94 -2.32 -3.81
C LEU A 6 13.53 -3.73 -3.65
N ASP A 7 14.52 -3.86 -2.77
CA ASP A 7 15.22 -5.11 -2.42
C ASP A 7 14.25 -6.06 -1.65
N PHE A 8 13.28 -6.62 -2.39
CA PHE A 8 11.95 -7.02 -1.90
C PHE A 8 11.70 -8.53 -2.12
N ALA A 9 12.39 -9.40 -1.37
CA ALA A 9 12.07 -10.83 -1.42
C ALA A 9 10.68 -11.15 -0.82
N ASP A 10 10.15 -10.30 0.07
CA ASP A 10 8.92 -10.50 0.86
C ASP A 10 7.84 -9.43 0.68
N ASP A 11 8.03 -8.46 -0.21
CA ASP A 11 7.18 -7.28 -0.25
C ASP A 11 6.29 -7.24 -1.50
N LEU A 12 5.02 -6.89 -1.28
CA LEU A 12 3.97 -6.87 -2.30
C LEU A 12 3.71 -5.43 -2.80
N ALA A 13 3.89 -5.20 -4.09
CA ALA A 13 3.54 -3.94 -4.74
C ALA A 13 2.23 -4.06 -5.52
N LEU A 14 1.27 -3.17 -5.25
CA LEU A 14 -0.02 -3.11 -5.94
C LEU A 14 -0.23 -1.72 -6.53
N LEU A 15 -0.63 -1.68 -7.81
CA LEU A 15 -0.94 -0.44 -8.53
C LEU A 15 -2.45 -0.35 -8.74
N SER A 16 -3.03 0.81 -8.45
CA SER A 16 -4.44 1.09 -8.73
C SER A 16 -4.62 2.57 -9.04
N GLN A 17 -5.61 2.89 -9.88
CA GLN A 17 -5.88 4.27 -10.31
C GLN A 17 -6.80 5.01 -9.33
N MET A 18 -7.73 4.28 -8.68
CA MET A 18 -8.68 4.84 -7.74
C MET A 18 -8.25 4.61 -6.29
N GLN A 19 -8.35 5.64 -5.45
CA GLN A 19 -8.05 5.54 -4.03
C GLN A 19 -8.87 4.46 -3.31
N GLN A 20 -10.15 4.30 -3.68
CA GLN A 20 -11.01 3.26 -3.12
C GLN A 20 -10.50 1.85 -3.42
N GLN A 21 -9.99 1.61 -4.63
CA GLN A 21 -9.39 0.32 -4.99
C GLN A 21 -8.09 0.09 -4.20
N ILE A 22 -7.30 1.12 -3.93
CA ILE A 22 -6.10 1.00 -3.08
C ILE A 22 -6.49 0.55 -1.66
N GLN A 23 -7.54 1.15 -1.09
CA GLN A 23 -8.05 0.81 0.23
C GLN A 23 -8.58 -0.64 0.29
N GLU A 24 -9.38 -1.04 -0.71
CA GLU A 24 -9.90 -2.41 -0.84
C GLU A 24 -8.77 -3.43 -0.99
N ASN A 25 -7.78 -3.13 -1.84
CA ASN A 25 -6.62 -3.98 -2.06
C ASN A 25 -5.77 -4.15 -0.80
N MET A 26 -5.49 -3.07 -0.06
CA MET A 26 -4.76 -3.14 1.21
C MET A 26 -5.50 -3.99 2.25
N THR A 27 -6.82 -3.82 2.35
CA THR A 27 -7.66 -4.59 3.28
C THR A 27 -7.66 -6.08 2.90
N ASN A 28 -7.77 -6.38 1.60
CA ASN A 28 -7.78 -7.75 1.10
C ASN A 28 -6.43 -8.45 1.29
N VAL A 29 -5.32 -7.77 1.01
CA VAL A 29 -3.97 -8.28 1.27
C VAL A 29 -3.78 -8.59 2.74
N ALA A 30 -4.20 -7.71 3.64
CA ALA A 30 -4.07 -7.94 5.08
C ALA A 30 -4.93 -9.11 5.56
N ALA A 31 -6.16 -9.23 5.07
CA ALA A 31 -7.04 -10.34 5.40
C ALA A 31 -6.48 -11.68 4.88
N THR A 32 -6.00 -11.70 3.64
CA THR A 32 -5.43 -12.90 3.01
C THR A 32 -4.13 -13.31 3.71
N SER A 33 -3.26 -12.35 4.02
CA SER A 33 -2.02 -12.58 4.78
C SER A 33 -2.34 -13.19 6.15
N THR A 34 -3.32 -12.63 6.87
CA THR A 34 -3.76 -13.16 8.16
C THR A 34 -4.29 -14.60 8.03
N ALA A 35 -5.06 -14.88 6.97
CA ALA A 35 -5.60 -16.21 6.71
C ALA A 35 -4.51 -17.27 6.46
N VAL A 36 -3.35 -16.87 5.93
CA VAL A 36 -2.19 -17.75 5.73
C VAL A 36 -1.16 -17.65 6.87
N GLY A 37 -1.49 -16.99 7.97
CA GLY A 37 -0.62 -16.86 9.15
C GLY A 37 0.50 -15.82 9.02
N LEU A 38 0.44 -14.95 8.02
CA LEU A 38 1.38 -13.85 7.81
C LEU A 38 0.86 -12.56 8.46
N ASN A 39 1.75 -11.83 9.13
CA ASN A 39 1.43 -10.55 9.75
C ASN A 39 1.87 -9.39 8.84
N VAL A 40 0.91 -8.59 8.38
CA VAL A 40 1.22 -7.38 7.59
C VAL A 40 1.77 -6.30 8.50
N HIS A 41 3.02 -5.93 8.27
CA HIS A 41 3.69 -4.90 9.06
C HIS A 41 3.28 -3.49 8.60
N LYS A 42 2.26 -2.92 9.27
CA LYS A 42 1.67 -1.62 8.94
C LYS A 42 2.70 -0.50 8.78
N GLY A 43 3.68 -0.40 9.68
CA GLY A 43 4.71 0.64 9.62
C GLY A 43 5.74 0.50 8.47
N LYS A 44 5.70 -0.62 7.73
CA LYS A 44 6.50 -0.82 6.51
C LYS A 44 5.65 -0.64 5.25
N SER A 45 4.34 -0.69 5.37
CA SER A 45 3.41 -0.48 4.27
C SER A 45 3.37 1.01 3.90
N LYS A 46 3.71 1.33 2.66
CA LYS A 46 3.72 2.69 2.12
C LYS A 46 2.85 2.78 0.89
N ILE A 47 2.24 3.94 0.68
CA ILE A 47 1.51 4.26 -0.54
C ILE A 47 2.36 5.20 -1.35
N LEU A 48 2.76 4.75 -2.53
CA LEU A 48 3.48 5.57 -3.49
C LEU A 48 2.50 6.20 -4.47
N ARG A 49 2.43 7.53 -4.47
CA ARG A 49 1.46 8.24 -5.30
C ARG A 49 2.11 8.88 -6.51
N TYR A 50 1.55 8.56 -7.69
CA TYR A 50 1.92 9.15 -8.96
C TYR A 50 0.72 9.88 -9.57
N ASN A 51 0.85 11.18 -9.81
CA ASN A 51 -0.11 12.02 -10.55
C ASN A 51 -1.55 12.13 -10.00
N THR A 52 -1.89 11.41 -8.94
CA THR A 52 -3.21 11.46 -8.29
C THR A 52 -3.10 12.20 -6.96
N ALA A 53 -4.17 12.88 -6.52
CA ALA A 53 -4.27 13.41 -5.15
C ALA A 53 -4.98 12.38 -4.26
N CYS A 54 -4.41 12.07 -3.10
CA CYS A 54 -5.10 11.31 -2.06
C CYS A 54 -5.99 12.30 -1.31
N ILE A 55 -7.31 12.14 -1.37
CA ILE A 55 -8.25 13.08 -0.74
C ILE A 55 -8.38 12.78 0.75
N ASN A 56 -8.26 11.50 1.13
CA ASN A 56 -8.33 11.02 2.52
C ASN A 56 -7.11 10.15 2.85
N PRO A 57 -6.73 10.00 4.14
CA PRO A 57 -5.77 8.97 4.53
C PRO A 57 -6.28 7.57 4.16
N ILE A 58 -5.38 6.71 3.69
CA ILE A 58 -5.67 5.28 3.55
C ILE A 58 -5.26 4.62 4.87
N THR A 59 -6.17 3.84 5.44
CA THR A 59 -5.97 3.21 6.75
C THR A 59 -5.85 1.70 6.61
N LEU A 60 -5.04 1.09 7.45
CA LEU A 60 -5.02 -0.37 7.63
C LEU A 60 -5.30 -0.69 9.10
N ASN A 61 -6.44 -1.34 9.36
CA ASN A 61 -6.92 -1.63 10.71
C ASN A 61 -6.96 -0.38 11.62
N GLY A 62 -7.37 0.76 11.06
CA GLY A 62 -7.49 2.04 11.78
C GLY A 62 -6.21 2.85 11.94
N GLU A 63 -5.07 2.38 11.42
CA GLU A 63 -3.81 3.14 11.39
C GLU A 63 -3.56 3.72 10.00
N ASP A 64 -3.20 5.00 9.92
CA ASP A 64 -2.84 5.67 8.67
C ASP A 64 -1.54 5.11 8.09
N LEU A 65 -1.50 4.91 6.77
CA LEU A 65 -0.30 4.48 6.06
C LEU A 65 0.54 5.67 5.60
N GLU A 66 1.86 5.47 5.51
CA GLU A 66 2.77 6.51 5.02
C GLU A 66 2.49 6.81 3.53
N ASP A 67 2.02 8.02 3.26
CA ASP A 67 1.78 8.54 1.91
C ASP A 67 3.03 9.22 1.37
N VAL A 68 3.72 8.54 0.46
CA VAL A 68 4.93 9.04 -0.20
C VAL A 68 4.54 9.61 -1.55
N LYS A 69 4.52 10.94 -1.64
CA LYS A 69 4.33 11.64 -2.92
C LYS A 69 5.65 11.63 -3.69
N THR A 70 5.69 10.92 -4.82
CA THR A 70 6.80 11.05 -5.76
C THR A 70 6.54 12.24 -6.68
N ILE A 71 7.48 13.19 -6.71
CA ILE A 71 7.49 14.28 -7.69
C ILE A 71 8.39 13.77 -8.82
N ILE A 72 7.79 13.47 -9.96
CA ILE A 72 8.53 13.20 -11.21
C ILE A 72 8.64 14.47 -12.02
#